data_AF-A0A1I7CRK3-F1
#
_entry.id   AF-A0A1I7CRK3-F1
#
_cell.length_a   1.000
_cell.length_b   1.000
_cell.length_c   1.000
_cell.angle_alpha   90.00
_cell.angle_beta   90.00
_cell.angle_gamma   90.00
#
_symmetry.space_group_name_H-M   'P 1'
#
loop_
_entity.id
_entity.type
_entity.pdbx_description
1 polymer ?
#
loop_
_entity_poly.entity_id
_entity_poly.type
_entity_poly.pdbx_seq_one_letter_code
_entity_poly.pdbx_strand_id
1 'polypeptide(L)'
;MNKNSFLDYYKTILEKVSFDRRLFSKEYSKAKQMLGASESRELDYWLKSKGLTQQLEAVSSQRTGAWGFSRQQKANNASAQTENSRSRLRQSS
;
A
#
# COMPACT_ATOMS: atom_id res chain seq x y z
N MET A 1 -27.62 8.15 -12.33
CA MET A 1 -26.32 8.86 -12.20
C MET A 1 -25.34 7.83 -11.67
N ASN A 2 -24.79 7.01 -12.56
CA ASN A 2 -24.15 5.76 -12.16
C ASN A 2 -22.64 5.94 -12.25
N LYS A 3 -22.09 6.76 -11.36
CA LYS A 3 -20.65 6.80 -11.15
C LYS A 3 -20.34 5.66 -10.17
N ASN A 4 -20.18 4.45 -10.71
CA ASN A 4 -19.53 3.34 -10.00
C ASN A 4 -18.03 3.67 -9.85
N SER A 5 -17.73 4.76 -9.14
CA SER A 5 -16.37 5.17 -8.85
C SER A 5 -15.83 4.27 -7.75
N PHE A 6 -14.53 3.96 -7.80
CA PHE A 6 -13.85 3.18 -6.75
C PHE A 6 -14.12 3.76 -5.35
N LEU A 7 -14.31 5.08 -5.25
CA LEU A 7 -14.67 5.76 -4.01
C LEU A 7 -15.97 5.25 -3.39
N ASP A 8 -17.07 5.14 -4.14
CA ASP A 8 -18.37 4.68 -3.62
C ASP A 8 -18.35 3.18 -3.29
N TYR A 9 -17.57 2.40 -4.06
CA TYR A 9 -17.27 1.00 -3.74
C TYR A 9 -16.59 0.89 -2.37
N TYR A 10 -15.55 1.68 -2.12
CA TYR A 10 -14.86 1.68 -0.83
C TYR A 10 -15.70 2.24 0.32
N LYS A 11 -16.52 3.28 0.10
CA LYS A 11 -17.49 3.77 1.10
C LYS A 11 -18.42 2.63 1.56
N THR A 12 -18.96 1.87 0.61
CA THR A 12 -19.83 0.72 0.90
C THR A 12 -19.11 -0.38 1.66
N ILE A 13 -17.88 -0.73 1.27
CA ILE A 13 -17.09 -1.73 2.00
C ILE A 13 -16.84 -1.27 3.43
N LEU A 14 -16.35 -0.04 3.62
CA LEU A 14 -16.02 0.50 4.94
C LEU A 14 -17.25 0.56 5.84
N GLU A 15 -18.41 0.89 5.31
CA GLU A 15 -19.67 0.84 6.06
C GLU A 15 -20.02 -0.59 6.48
N LYS A 16 -19.90 -1.57 5.56
CA LYS A 16 -20.16 -2.98 5.87
C LYS A 16 -19.18 -3.57 6.88
N VAL A 17 -17.89 -3.21 6.83
CA VAL A 17 -16.88 -3.73 7.75
C VAL A 17 -16.69 -2.86 9.00
N SER A 18 -17.51 -1.81 9.18
CA SER A 18 -17.40 -0.85 10.30
C SER A 18 -17.55 -1.48 11.69
N PHE A 19 -18.09 -2.69 11.79
CA PHE A 19 -18.22 -3.45 13.02
C PHE A 19 -16.90 -4.08 13.49
N ASP A 20 -15.91 -4.29 12.59
CA ASP A 20 -14.61 -4.88 12.91
C ASP A 20 -13.49 -3.87 12.63
N ARG A 21 -12.89 -3.34 13.70
CA ARG A 21 -11.81 -2.34 13.64
C ARG A 21 -10.61 -2.80 12.82
N ARG A 22 -10.22 -4.07 12.95
CA ARG A 22 -9.03 -4.63 12.30
C ARG A 22 -9.27 -4.77 10.80
N LEU A 23 -10.46 -5.25 10.42
CA LEU A 23 -10.85 -5.36 9.01
C LEU A 23 -11.03 -3.98 8.40
N PHE A 24 -11.68 -3.06 9.11
CA PHE A 24 -11.87 -1.68 8.69
C PHE A 24 -10.56 -0.97 8.37
N SER A 25 -9.56 -1.05 9.26
CA SER A 25 -8.25 -0.44 9.04
C SER A 25 -7.54 -1.02 7.81
N LYS A 26 -7.64 -2.34 7.58
CA LYS A 26 -7.08 -3.00 6.39
C LYS A 26 -7.74 -2.52 5.10
N GLU A 27 -9.06 -2.50 5.03
CA GLU A 27 -9.78 -2.05 3.83
C GLU A 27 -9.57 -0.55 3.57
N TYR A 28 -9.51 0.26 4.63
CA TYR A 28 -9.17 1.67 4.50
C TYR A 28 -7.76 1.87 3.92
N SER A 29 -6.77 1.09 4.38
CA SER A 29 -5.41 1.15 3.82
C SER A 29 -5.38 0.81 2.33
N LYS A 30 -6.14 -0.21 1.90
CA LYS A 30 -6.29 -0.54 0.46
C LYS A 30 -6.95 0.60 -0.31
N ALA A 31 -7.99 1.21 0.24
CA ALA A 31 -8.66 2.35 -0.37
C ALA A 31 -7.67 3.51 -0.61
N LYS A 32 -6.81 3.82 0.37
CA LYS A 32 -5.77 4.87 0.22
C LYS A 32 -4.69 4.53 -0.82
N GLN A 33 -4.45 3.25 -1.10
CA GLN A 33 -3.52 2.83 -2.15
C GLN A 33 -4.14 2.86 -3.55
N MET A 34 -5.45 2.60 -3.65
CA MET A 34 -6.17 2.50 -4.91
C MET A 34 -6.75 3.84 -5.39
N LEU A 35 -7.22 4.67 -4.45
CA LEU A 35 -7.85 5.95 -4.76
C LEU A 35 -6.80 7.03 -5.04
N GLY A 36 -7.11 7.91 -5.99
CA GLY A 36 -6.28 9.10 -6.24
C GLY A 36 -6.26 10.05 -5.02
N ALA A 37 -5.38 11.05 -5.04
CA ALA A 37 -5.23 11.99 -3.92
C ALA A 37 -6.53 12.74 -3.57
N SER A 38 -7.30 13.16 -4.59
CA SER A 38 -8.58 13.86 -4.39
C SER A 38 -9.64 12.96 -3.78
N GLU A 39 -9.82 11.75 -4.32
CA GLU A 39 -10.79 10.78 -3.81
C GLU A 39 -10.42 10.30 -2.40
N SER A 40 -9.12 10.10 -2.15
CA SER A 40 -8.60 9.76 -0.83
C SER A 40 -8.93 10.82 0.22
N ARG A 41 -8.92 12.11 -0.14
CA ARG A 41 -9.33 13.20 0.77
C ARG A 41 -10.83 13.23 0.97
N GLU A 42 -11.60 12.97 -0.08
CA GLU A 42 -13.06 12.87 0.04
C GLU A 42 -13.46 11.71 0.95
N LEU A 43 -12.77 10.57 0.83
CA LEU A 43 -12.99 9.42 1.72
C LEU A 43 -12.71 9.78 3.18
N ASP A 44 -11.62 10.49 3.46
CA ASP A 44 -11.28 10.95 4.81
C ASP A 44 -12.34 11.89 5.39
N TYR A 45 -12.85 12.82 4.57
CA TYR A 45 -13.94 13.71 4.96
C TYR A 45 -15.22 12.94 5.27
N TRP A 46 -15.57 11.98 4.41
CA TRP A 46 -16.74 11.13 4.60
C TRP A 46 -16.66 10.32 5.90
N LEU A 47 -15.49 9.75 6.21
CA LEU A 47 -15.26 9.03 7.47
C LEU A 47 -15.43 9.91 8.71
N LYS A 48 -14.92 11.15 8.66
CA LYS A 48 -15.13 12.14 9.73
C LYS A 48 -16.60 12.47 9.90
N SER A 49 -17.32 12.70 8.80
CA SER A 49 -18.75 12.99 8.82
C SER A 49 -19.58 11.82 9.39
N LYS A 50 -19.15 10.57 9.20
CA LYS A 50 -19.80 9.38 9.75
C LYS A 50 -19.38 9.04 11.18
N GLY A 51 -18.42 9.75 11.78
CA GLY A 51 -17.89 9.45 13.11
C GLY A 51 -17.06 8.15 13.17
N LEU A 52 -16.64 7.63 12.02
CA LEU A 52 -15.89 6.38 11.89
C LEU A 52 -14.37 6.54 12.08
N THR A 53 -13.89 7.78 12.24
CA THR A 53 -12.46 8.07 12.48
C THR A 53 -11.92 7.38 13.73
N GLN A 54 -12.80 7.05 14.69
CA GLN A 54 -12.45 6.36 15.92
C GLN A 54 -12.05 4.89 15.69
N GLN A 55 -12.47 4.30 14.57
CA GLN A 55 -12.15 2.92 14.19
C GLN A 55 -10.76 2.82 13.53
N LEU A 56 -10.16 3.95 13.15
CA LEU A 56 -8.75 4.02 12.76
C LEU A 56 -7.88 4.03 14.01
N GLU A 57 -7.61 2.84 14.55
CA GLU A 57 -6.58 2.74 15.59
C GLU A 57 -5.22 3.14 15.02
N ALA A 58 -4.48 3.94 15.78
CA ALA A 58 -3.07 4.18 15.52
C ALA A 58 -2.38 2.82 15.56
N VAL A 59 -1.91 2.34 14.40
CA VAL A 59 -1.18 1.08 14.26
C VAL A 59 0.12 1.19 15.05
N SER A 60 0.02 0.97 16.36
CA SER A 60 1.15 0.88 17.27
C SER A 60 1.64 -0.56 17.21
N SER A 61 2.53 -0.79 16.25
CA SER A 61 3.73 -1.61 16.45
C SER A 61 3.55 -3.01 17.07
N GLN A 62 2.50 -3.74 16.72
CA GLN A 62 2.44 -5.17 16.99
C GLN A 62 2.38 -5.97 15.68
N ARG A 63 3.49 -6.69 15.44
CA ARG A 63 3.68 -7.70 14.41
C ARG A 63 2.51 -8.68 14.43
N THR A 64 1.56 -8.57 13.52
CA THR A 64 0.65 -9.69 13.22
C THR A 64 1.03 -10.26 11.87
N GLY A 65 1.51 -11.50 11.91
CA GLY A 65 1.96 -12.24 10.74
C GLY A 65 0.87 -12.49 9.71
N ALA A 66 1.35 -12.76 8.50
CA ALA A 66 0.68 -13.48 7.42
C ALA A 66 -0.67 -12.93 6.98
N TRP A 67 -0.69 -11.83 6.22
CA TRP A 67 -1.52 -11.62 5.01
C TRP A 67 -0.89 -10.46 4.25
N GLY A 68 0.27 -10.74 3.64
CA GLY A 68 0.95 -9.82 2.75
C GLY A 68 0.22 -9.77 1.42
N PHE A 69 -0.27 -8.59 1.03
CA PHE A 69 -0.46 -8.29 -0.39
C PHE A 69 0.94 -8.31 -1.01
N SER A 70 1.28 -9.39 -1.70
CA SER A 70 2.51 -9.53 -2.46
C SER A 70 2.58 -8.44 -3.52
N ARG A 71 3.29 -7.36 -3.20
CA ARG A 71 3.84 -6.44 -4.19
C ARG A 71 4.96 -7.21 -4.91
N GLN A 72 4.64 -7.82 -6.05
CA GLN A 72 5.63 -8.31 -6.98
C GLN A 72 6.43 -7.10 -7.52
N GLN A 73 7.59 -6.84 -6.94
CA GLN A 73 8.65 -6.11 -7.61
C GLN A 73 9.78 -7.09 -7.92
N LYS A 74 9.86 -7.49 -9.18
CA LYS A 74 11.06 -8.08 -9.80
C LYS A 74 11.67 -6.92 -10.59
N ALA A 75 12.64 -6.19 -10.02
CA ALA A 75 14.08 -6.45 -10.06
C ALA A 75 14.61 -6.53 -11.51
N ASN A 76 15.47 -5.58 -11.88
CA ASN A 76 16.59 -5.73 -12.83
C ASN A 76 17.48 -4.45 -12.84
N ASN A 77 18.26 -4.26 -11.79
CA ASN A 77 19.53 -3.52 -11.89
C ASN A 77 20.62 -4.43 -11.31
N ALA A 78 21.23 -5.24 -12.16
CA ALA A 78 22.40 -6.06 -11.82
C ALA A 78 23.18 -6.36 -13.10
N SER A 79 23.95 -5.39 -13.59
CA SER A 79 25.01 -5.61 -14.58
C SER A 79 26.00 -4.44 -14.52
N ALA A 80 26.71 -4.31 -13.42
CA ALA A 80 27.90 -3.48 -13.34
C ALA A 80 28.84 -4.06 -12.28
N GLN A 81 29.60 -5.09 -12.64
CA GLN A 81 30.90 -5.47 -12.06
C GLN A 81 31.32 -6.87 -12.54
N THR A 82 31.81 -6.98 -13.78
CA THR A 82 32.68 -8.09 -14.18
C THR A 82 33.57 -7.65 -15.34
N GLU A 83 34.44 -6.65 -15.13
CA GLU A 83 35.59 -6.46 -16.01
C GLU A 83 36.69 -5.62 -15.34
N ASN A 84 37.30 -6.18 -14.30
CA ASN A 84 38.57 -5.63 -13.80
C ASN A 84 39.51 -6.75 -13.32
N SER A 85 39.83 -7.69 -14.21
CA SER A 85 40.85 -8.72 -13.93
C SER A 85 41.73 -9.10 -15.14
N ARG A 86 41.82 -8.28 -16.20
CA ARG A 86 42.58 -8.64 -17.42
C ARG A 86 43.69 -7.66 -17.83
N SER A 87 44.32 -6.96 -16.88
CA SER A 87 45.42 -6.04 -17.22
C SER A 87 46.66 -6.10 -16.31
N ARG A 88 46.89 -7.21 -15.59
CA ARG A 88 48.18 -7.46 -14.91
C ARG A 88 48.74 -8.84 -15.22
N LEU A 89 49.04 -9.08 -16.50
CA LEU A 89 49.99 -10.11 -16.89
C LEU A 89 50.62 -9.74 -18.24
N ARG A 90 51.37 -8.65 -18.27
CA ARG A 90 52.26 -8.31 -19.41
C ARG A 90 53.38 -7.36 -19.01
N GLN A 91 54.02 -7.59 -17.87
CA GLN A 91 55.36 -7.08 -17.56
C GLN A 91 56.05 -8.04 -16.58
N SER A 92 56.70 -9.07 -17.10
CA SER A 92 57.88 -9.71 -16.52
C SER A 92 58.33 -10.87 -17.41
N SER A 93 59.31 -10.57 -18.26
CA SER A 93 60.38 -11.40 -18.84
C SER A 93 60.65 -10.94 -20.26
#